data_AF-A0A8T2B0E4-F1
#
_entry.id   AF-A0A8T2B0E4-F1
#
_cell.length_a   1.000
_cell.length_b   1.000
_cell.length_c   1.000
_cell.angle_alpha   90.00
_cell.angle_beta   90.00
_cell.angle_gamma   90.00
#
_symmetry.space_group_name_H-M   'P 1'
#
loop_
_entity.id
_entity.type
_entity.pdbx_description
1 polymer ?
#
loop_
_entity_poly.entity_id
_entity_poly.type
_entity_poly.pdbx_seq_one_letter_code
_entity_poly.pdbx_strand_id
1 'polypeptide(L)'
;MAKAASTLVLPIIFLVMFALVEQNMGCTASMGPCEKDKSCSAKCRATFGDKANGFCDRSTSTGGGGECICVYPCPPLASHESHL
;
A
#
# COMPACT_ATOMS: atom_id res chain seq x y z
N MET A 1 -34.71 4.09 -28.27
CA MET A 1 -34.06 4.57 -27.03
C MET A 1 -32.72 3.84 -26.88
N ALA A 2 -31.62 4.46 -27.31
CA ALA A 2 -30.29 3.81 -27.34
C ALA A 2 -29.19 4.67 -26.73
N LYS A 3 -29.55 5.78 -26.07
CA LYS A 3 -28.60 6.82 -25.63
C LYS A 3 -28.26 6.79 -24.13
N ALA A 4 -28.92 5.92 -23.35
CA ALA A 4 -28.70 5.80 -21.91
C ALA A 4 -27.60 4.80 -21.54
N ALA A 5 -27.43 3.72 -22.32
CA ALA A 5 -26.44 2.68 -22.01
C ALA A 5 -25.00 3.20 -22.14
N SER A 6 -24.71 4.03 -23.15
CA SER A 6 -23.35 4.52 -23.40
C SER A 6 -22.84 5.52 -22.35
N THR A 7 -23.74 6.26 -21.69
CA THR A 7 -23.37 7.26 -20.67
C THR A 7 -22.90 6.61 -19.38
N LEU A 8 -23.37 5.40 -19.06
CA LEU A 8 -22.98 4.66 -17.86
C LEU A 8 -21.66 3.90 -18.01
N VAL A 9 -21.21 3.61 -19.23
CA VAL A 9 -19.96 2.87 -19.46
C VAL A 9 -18.75 3.66 -18.96
N LEU A 10 -18.71 4.98 -19.23
CA LEU A 10 -17.64 5.87 -18.80
C LEU A 10 -17.46 5.93 -17.27
N PRO A 11 -18.49 6.23 -16.45
CA PRO A 11 -18.35 6.25 -15.00
C PRO A 11 -18.05 4.86 -14.43
N ILE A 12 -18.59 3.77 -15.00
CA ILE A 12 -18.28 2.40 -14.53
C ILE A 12 -16.80 2.07 -14.76
N ILE A 13 -16.24 2.37 -15.94
CA ILE A 13 -14.82 2.17 -16.21
C ILE A 13 -13.96 2.98 -15.23
N PHE A 14 -14.33 4.23 -14.96
CA PHE A 14 -13.61 5.08 -14.01
C PHE A 14 -13.58 4.48 -12.60
N LEU A 15 -14.72 3.97 -12.11
CA LEU A 15 -14.80 3.32 -10.80
C LEU A 15 -13.97 2.04 -10.72
N VAL A 16 -14.00 1.20 -11.77
CA VAL A 16 -13.20 -0.03 -11.83
C VAL A 16 -11.71 0.29 -11.83
N MET A 17 -11.26 1.25 -12.64
CA MET A 17 -9.86 1.67 -12.68
C MET A 17 -9.41 2.28 -11.35
N PHE A 18 -10.26 3.07 -10.69
CA PHE A 18 -9.95 3.64 -9.38
C PHE A 18 -9.83 2.56 -8.30
N ALA A 19 -10.76 1.60 -8.27
CA ALA A 19 -10.69 0.46 -7.35
C ALA A 19 -9.44 -0.42 -7.58
N LEU A 20 -9.03 -0.60 -8.85
CA LEU A 20 -7.78 -1.29 -9.20
C LEU A 20 -6.54 -0.51 -8.73
N VAL A 21 -6.55 0.82 -8.79
CA VAL A 21 -5.45 1.65 -8.27
C VAL A 21 -5.36 1.55 -6.76
N GLU A 22 -6.49 1.64 -6.05
CA GLU A 22 -6.55 1.46 -4.59
C GLU A 22 -6.02 0.07 -4.17
N GLN A 23 -6.34 -0.99 -4.92
CA GLN A 23 -5.79 -2.33 -4.69
C GLN A 23 -4.31 -2.48 -5.06
N ASN A 24 -3.77 -1.58 -5.89
CA ASN A 24 -2.36 -1.57 -6.29
C ASN A 24 -1.51 -0.65 -5.39
N MET A 25 -2.13 0.14 -4.51
CA MET A 25 -1.44 0.78 -3.40
C MET A 25 -1.10 -0.31 -2.39
N GLY A 26 0.18 -0.69 -2.31
CA GLY A 26 0.65 -1.65 -1.32
C GLY A 26 0.33 -1.20 0.11
N CYS A 27 0.33 -2.15 1.04
CA CYS A 27 0.17 -1.88 2.46
C CYS A 27 1.44 -1.23 3.01
N THR A 28 1.28 -0.37 4.01
CA THR A 28 2.39 0.29 4.70
C THR A 28 2.44 -0.09 6.18
N ALA A 29 3.65 -0.18 6.74
CA ALA A 29 3.86 -0.41 8.16
C ALA A 29 5.12 0.29 8.66
N SER A 30 5.08 0.85 9.87
CA SER A 30 6.26 1.35 10.56
C SER A 30 6.95 0.23 11.33
N MET A 31 8.28 0.17 11.25
CA MET A 31 9.10 -0.82 11.96
C MET A 31 10.08 -0.20 12.97
N GLY A 32 9.80 1.03 13.39
CA GLY A 32 10.59 1.75 14.38
C GLY A 32 11.76 2.54 13.77
N PRO A 33 12.73 2.97 14.60
CA PRO A 33 13.77 3.89 14.18
C PRO A 33 14.69 3.24 13.15
N CYS A 34 15.15 4.04 12.20
CA CYS A 34 16.09 3.63 11.19
C CYS A 34 17.48 4.22 11.47
N GLU A 35 18.52 3.44 11.17
CA GLU A 35 19.89 3.91 11.27
C GLU A 35 20.19 4.95 10.18
N LYS A 36 21.05 5.92 10.51
CA LYS A 36 21.49 6.93 9.55
C LYS A 36 22.13 6.24 8.35
N ASP A 37 21.71 6.63 7.15
CA ASP A 37 22.23 6.14 5.86
C ASP A 37 22.05 4.64 5.55
N LYS A 38 21.30 3.89 6.37
CA LYS A 38 20.95 2.49 6.06
C LYS A 38 19.53 2.36 5.53
N SER A 39 19.38 1.55 4.50
CA SER A 39 18.05 1.10 4.07
C SER A 39 17.51 0.07 5.08
N CYS A 40 16.22 0.18 5.39
CA CYS A 40 15.52 -0.83 6.15
C CYS A 40 14.78 -1.87 5.28
N SER A 41 14.99 -1.85 3.95
CA SER A 41 14.38 -2.81 3.01
C SER A 41 14.63 -4.27 3.40
N ALA A 42 15.83 -4.61 3.90
CA ALA A 42 16.14 -5.97 4.34
C ALA A 42 15.24 -6.42 5.51
N LYS A 43 14.99 -5.54 6.47
CA LYS A 43 14.10 -5.79 7.61
C LYS A 43 12.64 -5.94 7.15
N CYS A 44 12.21 -5.07 6.23
CA CYS A 44 10.89 -5.16 5.61
C CYS A 44 10.69 -6.49 4.86
N ARG A 45 11.69 -6.94 4.10
CA ARG A 45 11.65 -8.23 3.38
C ARG A 45 11.61 -9.42 4.33
N ALA A 46 12.40 -9.39 5.40
CA ALA A 46 12.39 -10.43 6.41
C ALA A 46 11.03 -10.54 7.14
N THR A 47 10.25 -9.45 7.20
CA THR A 47 8.97 -9.41 7.92
C THR A 47 7.77 -9.67 7.01
N PHE A 48 7.72 -9.00 5.85
CA PHE A 48 6.57 -8.99 4.94
C PHE A 48 6.80 -9.79 3.65
N GLY A 49 7.96 -10.43 3.50
CA GLY A 49 8.34 -11.24 2.35
C GLY A 49 9.14 -10.48 1.28
N ASP A 50 9.68 -11.23 0.31
CA ASP A 50 10.69 -10.72 -0.64
C ASP A 50 10.23 -9.55 -1.52
N LYS A 51 8.91 -9.41 -1.69
CA LYS A 51 8.30 -8.31 -2.46
C LYS A 51 8.17 -7.01 -1.66
N ALA A 52 8.47 -7.03 -0.37
CA ALA A 52 8.46 -5.84 0.45
C ALA A 52 9.67 -4.95 0.16
N ASN A 53 9.48 -3.65 0.36
CA ASN A 53 10.52 -2.65 0.30
C ASN A 53 10.43 -1.74 1.53
N GLY A 54 11.51 -1.01 1.83
CA GLY A 54 11.57 -0.14 2.99
C GLY A 54 12.34 1.15 2.71
N PHE A 55 11.92 2.23 3.35
CA PHE A 55 12.62 3.51 3.31
C PHE A 55 12.61 4.18 4.68
N CYS A 56 13.63 5.01 4.94
CA CYS A 56 13.69 5.86 6.11
C CYS A 56 12.91 7.15 5.85
N ASP A 57 11.75 7.32 6.47
CA ASP A 57 11.09 8.62 6.54
C ASP A 57 11.74 9.46 7.65
N ARG A 58 12.28 10.61 7.29
CA ARG A 58 12.89 11.57 8.22
C ARG A 58 12.03 12.82 8.42
N SER A 59 10.90 12.92 7.73
CA SER A 59 10.05 14.11 7.68
C SER A 59 9.49 14.47 9.06
N THR A 60 9.31 13.48 9.93
CA THR A 60 8.75 13.65 11.28
C THR A 60 9.80 13.70 12.40
N SER A 61 11.10 13.58 12.07
CA SER A 61 12.15 13.37 13.06
C SER A 61 12.86 14.64 13.53
N THR A 62 12.46 15.16 14.69
CA THR A 62 13.18 16.22 15.39
C THR A 62 14.38 15.63 16.16
N GLY A 63 15.44 15.20 15.46
CA GLY A 63 16.62 14.63 16.15
C GLY A 63 17.54 13.70 15.35
N GLY A 64 17.36 13.57 14.03
CA GLY A 64 18.28 12.83 13.17
C GLY A 64 18.05 11.32 13.06
N GLY A 65 17.07 10.75 13.79
CA GLY A 65 16.62 9.37 13.62
C GLY A 65 15.33 9.30 12.78
N GLY A 66 15.34 8.63 11.63
CA GLY A 66 14.13 8.44 10.82
C GLY A 66 13.27 7.27 11.31
N GLU A 67 12.02 7.22 10.86
CA GLU A 67 11.16 6.05 10.99
C GLU A 67 11.31 5.15 9.77
N CYS A 68 11.47 3.85 9.97
CA CYS A 68 11.47 2.89 8.86
C CYS A 68 10.03 2.60 8.44
N ILE A 69 9.69 2.97 7.21
CA ILE A 69 8.42 2.67 6.56
C ILE A 69 8.62 1.52 5.58
N CYS A 70 7.88 0.44 5.78
CA CYS A 70 7.81 -0.69 4.86
C CYS A 70 6.60 -0.57 3.95
N VAL A 71 6.78 -0.85 2.66
CA VAL A 71 5.72 -0.99 1.65
C VAL A 71 5.73 -2.44 1.20
N TYR A 72 4.59 -3.13 1.25
CA TYR A 72 4.50 -4.54 0.93
C TYR A 72 3.15 -4.88 0.28
N PRO A 73 3.04 -5.99 -0.46
CA PRO A 73 1.75 -6.43 -0.98
C PRO A 73 0.78 -6.65 0.17
N CYS A 74 -0.39 -6.02 0.11
CA CYS A 74 -1.43 -6.33 1.08
C CYS A 74 -1.77 -7.82 1.00
N PRO A 75 -2.00 -8.49 2.15
CA PRO A 75 -2.56 -9.82 2.10
C PRO A 75 -3.88 -9.78 1.30
N PRO A 76 -4.18 -10.82 0.50
CA PRO A 76 -5.49 -10.89 -0.13
C PRO A 76 -6.53 -10.74 0.96
N LEU A 77 -7.48 -9.81 0.78
CA LEU A 77 -8.61 -9.69 1.68
C LEU A 77 -9.20 -11.10 1.80
N ALA A 78 -9.16 -11.67 2.99
CA ALA A 78 -9.99 -12.84 3.27
C ALA A 78 -11.39 -12.42 2.84
N SER A 79 -11.95 -13.08 1.82
CA SER A 79 -13.34 -12.90 1.45
C SER A 79 -14.12 -12.94 2.75
N HIS A 80 -14.88 -11.89 3.06
CA HIS A 80 -15.75 -11.82 4.23
C HIS A 80 -16.41 -13.19 4.46
N GLU A 81 -15.87 -13.99 5.37
CA GLU A 81 -16.70 -14.92 6.11
C GLU A 81 -17.43 -14.03 7.09
N SER A 82 -18.56 -13.51 6.62
CA SER A 82 -19.68 -13.11 7.45
C SER A 82 -20.02 -14.34 8.29
N HIS A 83 -19.34 -14.47 9.42
CA HIS A 83 -19.63 -15.51 10.39
C HIS A 83 -21.00 -15.17 10.97
N LEU A 84 -21.94 -16.08 10.66
CA LEU A 84 -23.36 -16.05 11.00
C LEU A 84 -23.58 -15.96 12.52
#